data_AF-A0A0D9QVZ6-F1
#
_entry.id   AF-A0A0D9QVZ6-F1
#
_cell.length_a   1.000
_cell.length_b   1.000
_cell.length_c   1.000
_cell.angle_alpha   90.00
_cell.angle_beta   90.00
_cell.angle_gamma   90.00
#
_symmetry.space_group_name_H-M   'P 1'
#
loop_
_entity.id
_entity.type
_entity.pdbx_description
1 polymer ?
#
loop_
_entity_poly.entity_id
_entity_poly.type
_entity_poly.pdbx_seq_one_letter_code
_entity_poly.pdbx_strand_id
1 'polypeptide(L)'
;KNACCTANTSQELHKDTSCLYNFNWDHCGKMEPACKRHFIQDTCLYECSPNLGPWIRQVNQSWRKERILNVPLCKEDCERWWEDCRTSYTCKSNWHKGWNWTSGINECPARALCRTFESYFPTLATLCEGVWSHSFQNYSGGSGRCIQMWFDSAQGNANEEVAKFYAATMNAGAPSRGGLLVPDPRRVLWGSS
;
A
#
# COMPACT_ATOMS: atom_id res chain seq x y z
N LYS A 1 -18.47 4.50 -7.89
CA LYS A 1 -18.68 4.16 -9.33
C LYS A 1 -18.10 2.80 -9.69
N ASN A 2 -16.92 2.42 -9.17
CA ASN A 2 -16.37 1.07 -9.24
C ASN A 2 -15.57 0.80 -7.96
N ALA A 3 -15.69 -0.38 -7.34
CA ALA A 3 -14.99 -0.71 -6.09
C ALA A 3 -14.79 -2.24 -5.95
N CYS A 4 -13.69 -2.64 -5.32
CA CYS A 4 -13.41 -4.03 -4.96
C CYS A 4 -14.00 -4.47 -3.62
N CYS A 5 -14.35 -3.51 -2.75
CA CYS A 5 -14.91 -3.79 -1.44
C CYS A 5 -16.44 -3.93 -1.49
N THR A 6 -16.99 -4.60 -0.48
CA THR A 6 -18.45 -4.69 -0.28
C THR A 6 -18.96 -3.52 0.55
N ALA A 7 -20.29 -3.30 0.55
CA ALA A 7 -20.91 -2.32 1.43
C ALA A 7 -20.68 -2.63 2.93
N ASN A 8 -20.61 -3.92 3.30
CA ASN A 8 -20.32 -4.31 4.68
C ASN A 8 -18.88 -3.93 5.05
N THR A 9 -17.91 -4.24 4.18
CA THR A 9 -16.52 -3.83 4.35
C THR A 9 -16.43 -2.32 4.56
N SER A 10 -17.05 -1.50 3.71
CA SER A 10 -16.95 -0.04 3.84
C SER A 10 -17.54 0.50 5.14
N GLN A 11 -18.60 -0.12 5.68
CA GLN A 11 -19.16 0.26 6.98
C GLN A 11 -18.26 -0.16 8.15
N GLU A 12 -17.71 -1.38 8.10
CA GLU A 12 -16.83 -1.90 9.15
C GLU A 12 -15.53 -1.09 9.28
N LEU A 13 -15.00 -0.55 8.18
CA LEU A 13 -13.77 0.25 8.17
C LEU A 13 -13.82 1.53 9.02
N HIS A 14 -15.02 2.06 9.27
CA HIS A 14 -15.21 3.30 10.04
C HIS A 14 -15.42 3.06 11.54
N LYS A 15 -15.47 1.79 11.99
CA LYS A 15 -15.61 1.42 13.40
C LYS A 15 -14.24 1.37 14.07
N ASP A 16 -14.15 1.89 15.30
CA ASP A 16 -12.88 1.98 16.05
C ASP A 16 -12.19 0.61 16.26
N THR A 17 -12.98 -0.45 16.46
CA THR A 17 -12.54 -1.85 16.43
C THR A 17 -13.27 -2.58 15.32
N SER A 18 -12.85 -2.34 14.08
CA SER A 18 -13.38 -3.00 12.89
C SER A 18 -13.18 -4.51 12.95
N CYS A 19 -14.22 -5.28 12.62
CA CYS A 19 -14.12 -6.74 12.52
C CYS A 19 -13.24 -7.21 11.35
N LEU A 20 -12.84 -6.32 10.43
CA LEU A 20 -12.02 -6.70 9.27
C LEU A 20 -10.63 -7.20 9.68
N TYR A 21 -10.02 -6.52 10.66
CA TYR A 21 -8.66 -6.80 11.11
C TYR A 21 -8.51 -6.87 12.63
N ASN A 22 -9.58 -6.60 13.39
CA ASN A 22 -9.53 -6.39 14.85
C ASN A 22 -8.40 -5.42 15.25
N PHE A 23 -8.16 -4.42 14.39
CA PHE A 23 -7.05 -3.50 14.56
C PHE A 23 -7.47 -2.31 15.43
N ASN A 24 -6.77 -2.14 16.55
CA ASN A 24 -6.89 -1.05 17.49
C ASN A 24 -5.97 0.13 17.09
N TRP A 25 -6.58 1.20 16.61
CA TRP A 25 -5.90 2.47 16.34
C TRP A 25 -5.42 3.17 17.62
N ASP A 26 -6.08 2.91 18.76
CA ASP A 26 -5.86 3.57 20.04
C ASP A 26 -4.88 2.78 20.96
N HIS A 27 -3.94 2.03 20.39
CA HIS A 27 -3.00 1.15 21.12
C HIS A 27 -2.00 1.90 22.03
N CYS A 28 -1.90 3.23 21.89
CA CYS A 28 -1.11 4.10 22.77
C CYS A 28 -1.96 5.22 23.38
N GLY A 29 -3.23 4.95 23.64
CA GLY A 29 -4.23 5.94 24.01
C GLY A 29 -5.01 6.43 22.78
N LYS A 30 -5.97 7.31 23.00
CA LYS A 30 -6.88 7.79 21.94
C LYS A 30 -6.09 8.50 20.84
N MET A 31 -6.16 7.98 19.63
CA MET A 31 -5.60 8.61 18.43
C MET A 31 -6.41 9.83 18.05
N GLU A 32 -5.72 10.89 17.63
CA GLU A 32 -6.38 12.11 17.17
C GLU A 32 -7.28 11.82 15.96
N PRO A 33 -8.52 12.34 15.91
CA PRO A 33 -9.42 12.09 14.78
C PRO A 33 -8.84 12.50 13.42
N ALA A 34 -8.03 13.58 13.39
CA ALA A 34 -7.34 14.05 12.20
C ALA A 34 -6.29 13.04 11.68
N CYS A 35 -5.67 12.27 12.57
CA CYS A 35 -4.77 11.18 12.23
C CYS A 35 -5.56 9.93 11.82
N LYS A 36 -6.55 9.53 12.63
CA LYS A 36 -7.35 8.31 12.43
C LYS A 36 -8.03 8.26 11.07
N ARG A 37 -8.55 9.39 10.58
CA ARG A 37 -9.18 9.47 9.24
C ARG A 37 -8.25 9.04 8.11
N HIS A 38 -6.94 9.23 8.21
CA HIS A 38 -6.00 8.81 7.16
C HIS A 38 -5.82 7.30 7.13
N PHE A 39 -5.78 6.65 8.30
CA PHE A 39 -5.75 5.19 8.37
C PHE A 39 -7.05 4.56 7.85
N ILE A 40 -8.20 5.19 8.12
CA ILE A 40 -9.48 4.76 7.54
C ILE A 40 -9.44 4.92 6.01
N GLN A 41 -8.97 6.07 5.51
CA GLN A 41 -8.89 6.33 4.07
C GLN A 41 -7.89 5.42 3.34
N ASP A 42 -6.75 5.12 3.96
CA ASP A 42 -5.77 4.13 3.50
C ASP A 42 -6.42 2.75 3.36
N THR A 43 -7.16 2.33 4.39
CA THR A 43 -7.84 1.05 4.36
C THR A 43 -8.95 1.03 3.29
N CYS A 44 -9.68 2.15 3.08
CA CYS A 44 -10.59 2.30 1.95
C CYS A 44 -9.88 2.17 0.61
N LEU A 45 -8.74 2.82 0.41
CA LEU A 45 -7.95 2.70 -0.82
C LEU A 45 -7.54 1.25 -1.05
N TYR A 46 -7.02 0.60 -0.03
CA TYR A 46 -6.54 -0.78 -0.08
C TYR A 46 -7.66 -1.80 -0.37
N GLU A 47 -8.80 -1.68 0.30
CA GLU A 47 -9.92 -2.63 0.15
C GLU A 47 -10.75 -2.36 -1.11
N CYS A 48 -10.92 -1.08 -1.46
CA CYS A 48 -11.91 -0.67 -2.46
C CYS A 48 -11.31 -0.31 -3.81
N SER A 49 -10.03 0.07 -3.91
CA SER A 49 -9.50 0.60 -5.16
C SER A 49 -9.30 -0.50 -6.21
N PRO A 50 -9.97 -0.42 -7.38
CA PRO A 50 -9.71 -1.33 -8.50
C PRO A 50 -8.44 -0.94 -9.27
N ASN A 51 -7.74 0.11 -8.86
CA ASN A 51 -6.65 0.73 -9.61
C ASN A 51 -5.25 0.42 -9.05
N LEU A 52 -5.14 -0.50 -8.09
CA LEU A 52 -3.85 -0.88 -7.50
C LEU A 52 -3.17 -2.06 -8.20
N GLY A 53 -3.79 -2.62 -9.24
CA GLY A 53 -3.32 -3.78 -10.00
C GLY A 53 -1.82 -3.79 -10.35
N PRO A 54 -1.22 -2.71 -10.88
CA PRO A 54 0.21 -2.68 -11.26
C PRO A 54 1.18 -3.00 -10.11
N TRP A 55 0.75 -2.80 -8.87
CA TRP A 55 1.57 -2.97 -7.66
C TRP A 55 1.20 -4.22 -6.86
N ILE A 56 0.25 -5.03 -7.32
CA ILE A 56 -0.07 -6.31 -6.70
C ILE A 56 1.09 -7.30 -6.93
N ARG A 57 1.52 -7.96 -5.87
CA ARG A 57 2.61 -8.94 -5.84
C ARG A 57 2.18 -10.15 -5.03
N GLN A 58 2.48 -11.34 -5.53
CA GLN A 58 2.25 -12.58 -4.81
C GLN A 58 3.09 -12.63 -3.53
N VAL A 59 2.46 -13.02 -2.43
CA VAL A 59 3.11 -13.26 -1.14
C VAL A 59 2.65 -14.61 -0.59
N ASN A 60 3.61 -15.43 -0.18
CA ASN A 60 3.32 -16.75 0.37
C ASN A 60 3.05 -16.66 1.88
N GLN A 61 1.97 -15.96 2.25
CA GLN A 61 1.52 -15.83 3.65
C GLN A 61 0.22 -16.60 3.87
N SER A 62 0.01 -17.13 5.08
CA SER A 62 -1.12 -18.00 5.41
C SER A 62 -2.49 -17.33 5.25
N TRP A 63 -2.56 -16.01 5.42
CA TRP A 63 -3.80 -15.22 5.42
C TRP A 63 -4.00 -14.36 4.17
N ARG A 64 -3.00 -14.28 3.28
CA ARG A 64 -3.06 -13.46 2.07
C ARG A 64 -2.11 -13.99 1.00
N LYS A 65 -2.63 -14.19 -0.22
CA LYS A 65 -1.86 -14.66 -1.39
C LYS A 65 -1.18 -13.54 -2.15
N GLU A 66 -1.68 -12.32 -2.06
CA GLU A 66 -1.20 -11.19 -2.86
C GLU A 66 -1.27 -9.91 -2.06
N ARG A 67 -0.26 -9.04 -2.13
CA ARG A 67 -0.31 -7.70 -1.55
C ARG A 67 0.14 -6.60 -2.49
N ILE A 68 -0.24 -5.37 -2.17
CA ILE A 68 0.35 -4.20 -2.80
C ILE A 68 1.77 -3.96 -2.23
N LEU A 69 2.68 -3.58 -3.12
CA LEU A 69 4.04 -3.14 -2.79
C LEU A 69 4.46 -1.96 -3.67
N ASN A 70 5.10 -0.98 -3.05
CA ASN A 70 5.66 0.21 -3.71
C ASN A 70 4.62 0.99 -4.54
N VAL A 71 3.39 1.11 -4.04
CA VAL A 71 2.39 2.01 -4.64
C VAL A 71 2.90 3.45 -4.53
N PRO A 72 3.00 4.22 -5.62
CA PRO A 72 3.54 5.57 -5.61
C PRO A 72 2.50 6.52 -5.03
N LEU A 73 2.46 6.66 -3.71
CA LEU A 73 1.52 7.56 -3.04
C LEU A 73 1.90 9.01 -3.38
N CYS A 74 0.92 9.86 -3.69
CA CYS A 74 1.18 11.26 -3.92
C CYS A 74 1.81 11.92 -2.69
N LYS A 75 2.82 12.77 -2.92
CA LYS A 75 3.59 13.44 -1.87
C LYS A 75 2.68 14.19 -0.91
N GLU A 76 1.70 14.91 -1.45
CA GLU A 76 0.78 15.76 -0.70
C GLU A 76 -0.11 14.94 0.25
N ASP A 77 -0.53 13.76 -0.17
CA ASP A 77 -1.31 12.83 0.64
C ASP A 77 -0.47 12.25 1.79
N CYS A 78 0.79 11.87 1.49
CA CYS A 78 1.74 11.43 2.50
C CYS A 78 2.10 12.54 3.50
N GLU A 79 2.31 13.76 3.01
CA GLU A 79 2.57 14.96 3.82
C GLU A 79 1.44 15.25 4.79
N ARG A 80 0.20 15.30 4.29
CA ARG A 80 -0.96 15.57 5.12
C ARG A 80 -1.21 14.48 6.15
N TRP A 81 -0.99 13.21 5.78
CA TRP A 81 -1.09 12.10 6.72
C TRP A 81 -0.07 12.24 7.86
N TRP A 82 1.20 12.50 7.52
CA TRP A 82 2.25 12.66 8.52
C TRP A 82 2.01 13.85 9.45
N GLU A 83 1.62 15.00 8.90
CA GLU A 83 1.29 16.22 9.63
C GLU A 83 0.17 15.99 10.66
N ASP A 84 -0.96 15.46 10.20
CA ASP A 84 -2.14 15.24 11.04
C ASP A 84 -1.91 14.18 12.13
N CYS A 85 -0.91 13.31 11.96
CA CYS A 85 -0.52 12.29 12.92
C CYS A 85 0.59 12.73 13.89
N ARG A 86 1.28 13.85 13.67
CA ARG A 86 2.50 14.21 14.42
C ARG A 86 2.32 14.16 15.94
N THR A 87 1.17 14.59 16.44
CA THR A 87 0.84 14.66 17.88
C THR A 87 0.23 13.37 18.45
N SER A 88 -0.16 12.42 17.59
CA SER A 88 -0.63 11.11 18.04
C SER A 88 0.54 10.26 18.56
N TYR A 89 0.22 9.13 19.20
CA TYR A 89 1.22 8.24 19.80
C TYR A 89 1.18 6.85 19.17
N THR A 90 2.34 6.19 19.12
CA THR A 90 2.47 4.78 18.76
C THR A 90 3.63 4.15 19.53
N CYS A 91 3.73 2.83 19.47
CA CYS A 91 4.82 2.04 20.05
C CYS A 91 5.62 1.27 19.00
N LYS A 92 5.31 1.42 17.71
CA LYS A 92 5.91 0.64 16.62
C LYS A 92 6.03 1.47 15.34
N SER A 93 7.14 1.27 14.61
CA SER A 93 7.36 1.82 13.27
C SER A 93 6.95 0.87 12.13
N ASN A 94 6.52 -0.35 12.45
CA ASN A 94 5.98 -1.31 11.49
C ASN A 94 4.75 -1.97 12.09
N TRP A 95 3.60 -1.69 11.49
CA TRP A 95 2.28 -2.11 11.96
C TRP A 95 1.77 -3.38 11.28
N HIS A 96 2.51 -3.90 10.30
CA HIS A 96 2.17 -5.15 9.63
C HIS A 96 2.50 -6.39 10.49
N LYS A 97 3.47 -6.29 11.42
CA LYS A 97 3.95 -7.43 12.20
C LYS A 97 4.44 -7.07 13.60
N GLY A 98 4.48 -8.07 14.47
CA GLY A 98 5.09 -7.97 15.81
C GLY A 98 4.25 -7.19 16.82
N TRP A 99 2.92 -7.25 16.69
CA TRP A 99 1.99 -6.87 17.74
C TRP A 99 1.78 -8.03 18.73
N ASN A 100 1.36 -7.71 19.95
CA ASN A 100 0.77 -8.70 20.85
C ASN A 100 -0.72 -8.83 20.52
N TRP A 101 -1.20 -10.05 20.29
CA TRP A 101 -2.60 -10.33 19.93
C TRP A 101 -3.34 -11.17 21.00
N THR A 102 -2.76 -11.32 22.19
CA THR A 102 -3.28 -12.24 23.23
C THR A 102 -4.71 -11.88 23.67
N SER A 103 -5.09 -10.60 23.62
CA SER A 103 -6.45 -10.13 23.95
C SER A 103 -7.44 -10.18 22.78
N GLY A 104 -7.01 -10.60 21.59
CA GLY A 104 -7.82 -10.62 20.36
C GLY A 104 -7.74 -9.34 19.52
N ILE A 105 -7.14 -8.27 20.05
CA ILE A 105 -6.80 -7.03 19.35
C ILE A 105 -5.28 -6.79 19.41
N ASN A 106 -4.74 -5.92 18.56
CA ASN A 106 -3.32 -5.59 18.63
C ASN A 106 -3.01 -4.67 19.83
N GLU A 107 -2.00 -5.09 20.59
CA GLU A 107 -1.43 -4.35 21.71
C GLU A 107 0.07 -4.18 21.53
N CYS A 108 0.61 -3.13 22.13
CA CYS A 108 2.05 -2.91 22.17
C CYS A 108 2.76 -4.13 22.78
N PRO A 109 3.76 -4.69 22.10
CA PRO A 109 4.51 -5.82 22.64
C PRO A 109 5.32 -5.38 23.88
N ALA A 110 5.74 -6.33 24.69
CA ALA A 110 6.53 -6.05 25.88
C ALA A 110 7.75 -5.17 25.55
N ARG A 111 7.98 -4.12 26.35
CA ARG A 111 9.06 -3.13 26.22
C ARG A 111 8.95 -2.15 25.04
N ALA A 112 7.91 -2.26 24.20
CA ALA A 112 7.63 -1.23 23.20
C ALA A 112 6.94 -0.03 23.87
N LEU A 113 7.67 1.07 24.01
CA LEU A 113 7.19 2.26 24.70
C LEU A 113 6.36 3.13 23.77
N CYS A 114 5.20 3.60 24.25
CA CYS A 114 4.43 4.62 23.56
C CYS A 114 5.22 5.94 23.53
N ARG A 115 5.40 6.49 22.33
CA ARG A 115 6.02 7.78 22.05
C ARG A 115 5.23 8.48 20.94
N THR A 116 5.56 9.74 20.68
CA THR A 116 4.95 10.48 19.57
C THR A 116 5.18 9.76 18.25
N PHE A 117 4.25 9.92 17.31
CA PHE A 117 4.40 9.42 15.94
C PHE A 117 5.72 9.89 15.32
N GLU A 118 6.08 11.16 15.51
CA GLU A 118 7.36 11.73 15.03
C GLU A 118 8.60 10.98 15.57
N SER A 119 8.53 10.42 16.79
CA SER A 119 9.65 9.63 17.34
C SER A 119 9.87 8.31 16.58
N TYR A 120 8.80 7.67 16.10
CA TYR A 120 8.88 6.41 15.35
C TYR A 120 8.94 6.63 13.83
N PHE A 121 8.45 7.78 13.37
CA PHE A 121 8.36 8.19 11.97
C PHE A 121 8.89 9.61 11.81
N PRO A 122 10.22 9.82 11.88
CA PRO A 122 10.83 11.16 11.87
C PRO A 122 10.70 11.89 10.53
N THR A 123 10.36 11.19 9.45
CA THR A 123 10.15 11.78 8.12
C THR A 123 8.91 11.23 7.44
N LEU A 124 8.42 11.94 6.43
CA LEU A 124 7.31 11.52 5.56
C LEU A 124 7.50 10.09 5.04
N ALA A 125 8.67 9.80 4.48
CA ALA A 125 9.00 8.49 3.91
C ALA A 125 8.96 7.40 4.99
N THR A 126 9.47 7.67 6.21
CA THR A 126 9.43 6.66 7.27
C THR A 126 8.01 6.26 7.66
N LEU A 127 7.03 7.17 7.61
CA LEU A 127 5.63 6.84 7.82
C LEU A 127 5.07 6.04 6.64
N CYS A 128 4.96 6.66 5.47
CA CYS A 128 4.20 6.11 4.35
C CYS A 128 4.81 4.81 3.82
N GLU A 129 6.13 4.69 3.83
CA GLU A 129 6.83 3.48 3.41
C GLU A 129 6.95 2.45 4.55
N GLY A 130 7.14 2.91 5.79
CA GLY A 130 7.47 2.04 6.91
C GLY A 130 6.26 1.38 7.56
N VAL A 131 5.18 2.14 7.80
CA VAL A 131 4.06 1.70 8.64
C VAL A 131 3.46 0.38 8.16
N TRP A 132 3.30 0.23 6.84
CA TRP A 132 2.77 -0.98 6.22
C TRP A 132 3.82 -1.84 5.50
N SER A 133 5.10 -1.76 5.89
CA SER A 133 6.17 -2.59 5.29
C SER A 133 6.23 -2.47 3.76
N HIS A 134 6.44 -1.26 3.25
CA HIS A 134 6.57 -0.93 1.83
C HIS A 134 5.32 -1.20 0.97
N SER A 135 4.11 -1.10 1.55
CA SER A 135 2.89 -1.01 0.74
C SER A 135 2.94 0.21 -0.18
N PHE A 136 3.38 1.35 0.35
CA PHE A 136 3.60 2.57 -0.41
C PHE A 136 5.08 2.89 -0.53
N GLN A 137 5.39 3.68 -1.55
CA GLN A 137 6.64 4.38 -1.72
C GLN A 137 6.33 5.87 -1.90
N ASN A 138 7.06 6.75 -1.22
CA ASN A 138 6.87 8.18 -1.38
C ASN A 138 7.42 8.62 -2.75
N TYR A 139 6.61 9.30 -3.55
CA TYR A 139 7.01 9.79 -4.87
C TYR A 139 7.02 11.32 -4.89
N SER A 140 8.06 11.92 -5.47
CA SER A 140 8.13 13.37 -5.63
C SER A 140 6.96 13.88 -6.49
N GLY A 141 6.13 14.76 -5.90
CA GLY A 141 4.92 15.30 -6.51
C GLY A 141 5.15 16.08 -7.81
N GLY A 142 4.09 16.26 -8.59
CA GLY A 142 4.05 17.17 -9.76
C GLY A 142 3.88 16.53 -11.14
N SER A 143 3.85 15.20 -11.28
CA SER A 143 3.78 14.52 -12.59
C SER A 143 2.40 13.99 -12.99
N GLY A 144 1.43 13.95 -12.07
CA GLY A 144 0.17 13.23 -12.27
C GLY A 144 0.36 11.71 -12.37
N ARG A 145 1.49 11.18 -11.90
CA ARG A 145 1.85 9.74 -11.93
C ARG A 145 1.93 9.15 -10.51
N CYS A 146 1.04 9.55 -9.62
CA CYS A 146 0.96 9.03 -8.26
C CYS A 146 -0.48 8.69 -7.91
N ILE A 147 -0.66 7.71 -7.03
CA ILE A 147 -1.95 7.32 -6.50
C ILE A 147 -2.37 8.31 -5.42
N GLN A 148 -3.58 8.83 -5.57
CA GLN A 148 -4.26 9.66 -4.59
C GLN A 148 -5.10 8.77 -3.67
N MET A 149 -4.90 8.92 -2.38
CA MET A 149 -5.75 8.36 -1.32
C MET A 149 -6.98 9.24 -1.07
N TRP A 150 -6.83 10.56 -1.24
CA TRP A 150 -7.91 11.54 -1.13
C TRP A 150 -8.25 12.14 -2.49
N PHE A 151 -9.51 12.00 -2.93
CA PHE A 151 -10.01 12.62 -4.15
C PHE A 151 -11.52 12.88 -4.08
N ASP A 152 -11.98 13.87 -4.86
CA ASP A 152 -13.41 14.18 -5.00
C ASP A 152 -14.04 13.29 -6.08
N SER A 153 -14.91 12.36 -5.66
CA SER A 153 -15.59 11.44 -6.57
C SER A 153 -16.49 12.13 -7.62
N ALA A 154 -16.91 13.38 -7.37
CA ALA A 154 -17.67 14.17 -8.34
C ALA A 154 -16.81 14.57 -9.55
N GLN A 155 -15.49 14.73 -9.36
CA GLN A 155 -14.52 15.06 -10.40
C GLN A 155 -13.94 13.82 -11.10
N GLY A 156 -14.37 12.63 -10.70
CA GLY A 156 -13.86 11.35 -11.21
C GLY A 156 -12.70 10.80 -10.39
N ASN A 157 -12.23 9.60 -10.76
CA ASN A 157 -11.14 8.92 -10.07
C ASN A 157 -9.85 9.06 -10.87
N ALA A 158 -8.95 9.94 -10.44
CA ALA A 158 -7.67 10.19 -11.10
C ALA A 158 -6.75 8.95 -11.14
N ASN A 159 -6.94 7.99 -10.22
CA ASN A 159 -6.11 6.79 -10.15
C ASN A 159 -6.30 5.85 -11.34
N GLU A 160 -7.39 5.97 -12.10
CA GLU A 160 -7.61 5.18 -13.31
C GLU A 160 -6.51 5.41 -14.35
N GLU A 161 -6.17 6.68 -14.61
CA GLU A 161 -5.14 7.04 -15.59
C GLU A 161 -3.73 6.73 -15.08
N VAL A 162 -3.50 6.86 -13.77
CA VAL A 162 -2.24 6.47 -13.13
C VAL A 162 -2.00 4.97 -13.29
N ALA A 163 -3.01 4.15 -13.00
CA ALA A 163 -2.92 2.70 -13.13
C ALA A 163 -2.66 2.26 -14.58
N LYS A 164 -3.36 2.85 -15.56
CA LYS A 164 -3.14 2.59 -16.99
C LYS A 164 -1.71 2.91 -17.41
N PHE A 165 -1.18 4.04 -16.97
CA PHE A 165 0.19 4.44 -17.27
C PHE A 165 1.23 3.45 -16.74
N TYR A 166 1.11 3.05 -15.47
CA TYR A 166 2.06 2.10 -14.87
C TYR A 166 1.91 0.68 -15.43
N ALA A 167 0.68 0.24 -15.74
CA ALA A 167 0.48 -1.03 -16.44
C ALA A 167 1.16 -1.05 -17.81
N ALA A 168 1.07 0.03 -18.58
CA ALA A 168 1.70 0.13 -19.90
C ALA A 168 3.23 0.16 -19.81
N THR A 169 3.80 0.95 -18.90
CA THR A 169 5.26 1.07 -18.74
C THR A 169 5.90 -0.23 -18.22
N MET A 170 5.24 -0.92 -17.28
CA MET A 170 5.71 -2.22 -16.79
C MET A 170 5.69 -3.31 -17.87
N ASN A 171 4.68 -3.30 -18.75
CA ASN A 171 4.61 -4.25 -19.86
C ASN A 171 5.63 -3.94 -20.96
N ALA A 172 5.93 -2.67 -21.23
CA ALA A 172 6.94 -2.26 -22.21
C ALA A 172 8.38 -2.57 -21.75
N GLY A 173 8.62 -2.65 -20.44
CA GLY A 173 9.91 -3.04 -19.86
C GLY A 173 10.11 -4.55 -19.68
N ALA A 174 9.09 -5.37 -19.91
CA ALA A 174 9.22 -6.82 -19.89
C ALA A 174 9.99 -7.26 -21.15
N PRO A 175 11.13 -7.98 -21.03
CA PRO A 175 11.76 -8.57 -22.21
C PRO A 175 10.70 -9.45 -22.88
N SER A 176 10.45 -9.20 -24.17
CA SER A 176 9.75 -10.16 -24.99
C SER A 176 10.49 -11.49 -24.78
N ARG A 177 9.78 -12.51 -24.29
CA ARG A 177 10.24 -13.89 -24.44
C ARG A 177 10.27 -14.17 -25.94
N GLY A 178 11.34 -13.73 -26.59
CA GLY A 178 11.65 -14.05 -27.96
C GLY A 178 11.69 -15.57 -28.04
N GLY A 179 10.84 -16.12 -28.91
CA GLY A 179 10.84 -17.53 -29.19
C GLY A 179 12.26 -17.99 -29.51
N LEU A 180 12.73 -18.96 -28.75
CA LEU A 180 13.97 -19.67 -29.05
C LEU A 180 13.74 -20.35 -30.40
N LEU A 181 14.24 -19.75 -31.49
CA LEU A 181 14.40 -20.46 -32.75
C LEU A 181 15.46 -21.53 -32.50
N VAL A 182 15.01 -22.76 -32.27
CA VAL A 182 15.86 -23.94 -32.26
C VAL A 182 16.38 -24.11 -33.70
N PRO A 183 17.70 -24.07 -33.95
CA PRO A 183 18.20 -24.33 -35.30
C PRO A 183 17.97 -25.80 -35.66
N ASP A 184 17.37 -26.04 -36.82
CA ASP A 184 17.21 -27.37 -37.41
C ASP A 184 18.59 -27.99 -37.69
N PRO A 185 18.91 -29.18 -37.14
CA PRO A 185 20.24 -29.79 -37.27
C PRO A 185 20.57 -30.33 -38.67
N ARG A 186 19.73 -30.11 -39.69
CA ARG A 186 19.91 -30.71 -41.03
C ARG A 186 20.55 -29.84 -42.11
N ARG A 187 21.16 -28.69 -41.78
CA ARG A 187 21.91 -27.88 -42.76
C ARG A 187 23.33 -27.56 -42.32
N VAL A 188 24.19 -28.58 -42.29
CA VAL A 188 25.63 -28.41 -42.50
C VAL A 188 26.11 -29.54 -43.41
N LEU A 189 25.95 -29.36 -44.73
CA LEU A 189 26.72 -30.11 -45.72
C LEU A 189 27.71 -29.13 -46.34
N TRP A 190 28.99 -29.42 -46.14
CA TRP A 190 30.12 -28.71 -46.70
C TRP A 190 30.07 -28.76 -48.23
N GLY A 191 30.25 -27.61 -48.86
CA GLY A 191 30.50 -27.44 -50.29
C GLY A 191 31.86 -26.78 -50.49
N SER A 192 32.69 -27.43 -51.29
CA SER A 192 34.07 -27.13 -51.64
C SER A 192 34.25 -25.79 -52.37
N SER A 193 35.33 -25.08 -52.07
CA SER A 193 36.34 -24.54 -53.02
C SER A 193 37.55 -24.04 -52.25
#